data_AF-K3WX70-F1
#
_entry.id   AF-K3WX70-F1
#
_cell.length_a   1.000
_cell.length_b   1.000
_cell.length_c   1.000
_cell.angle_alpha   90.00
_cell.angle_beta   90.00
_cell.angle_gamma   90.00
#
_symmetry.space_group_name_H-M   'P 1'
#
loop_
_entity.id
_entity.type
_entity.pdbx_description
1 polymer ?
#
loop_
_entity_poly.entity_id
_entity_poly.type
_entity_poly.pdbx_seq_one_letter_code
_entity_poly.pdbx_strand_id
1 'polypeptide(L)'
;MTGPPSPKRQRTEEPAAAPEVDEKVQKVLESVGKVEEELEKENEKQAQEILAIETKYNKAKRPAYVKRSKLFEEIPGFWKQALSNHPIVGHCIDENDDKILEHLKALDVTFVDDNGGFKIELTFNENPFFTSTSLWKQVKFSDDEGVDVTTQEIAWKTSDEAKEVSESSSFFEWFSSTEGDQDIAEIIKDDLWKNPVQFYLNDDDDEEEEEGEEGDDDEDEEGEGEDEE
;
A
#
# COMPACT_ATOMS: atom_id res chain seq x y z
N MET A 1 -73.57 -22.56 -45.46
CA MET A 1 -73.02 -21.80 -46.61
C MET A 1 -72.17 -20.68 -46.01
N THR A 2 -70.89 -20.88 -45.68
CA THR A 2 -69.66 -20.92 -46.51
C THR A 2 -69.28 -19.57 -47.14
N GLY A 3 -68.22 -18.97 -46.60
CA GLY A 3 -67.32 -18.00 -47.27
C GLY A 3 -66.73 -16.93 -46.32
N PRO A 4 -65.47 -16.51 -46.49
CA PRO A 4 -64.22 -17.29 -46.43
C PRO A 4 -63.29 -16.81 -45.28
N PRO A 5 -62.31 -17.62 -44.83
CA PRO A 5 -61.29 -17.20 -43.87
C PRO A 5 -60.12 -16.50 -44.59
N SER A 6 -59.48 -15.52 -43.95
CA SER A 6 -58.24 -14.88 -44.44
C SER A 6 -57.47 -14.26 -43.26
N PRO A 7 -56.14 -14.16 -43.35
CA PRO A 7 -55.19 -15.26 -43.25
C PRO A 7 -54.48 -15.24 -41.89
N LYS A 8 -54.02 -16.41 -41.45
CA LYS A 8 -53.13 -16.58 -40.30
C LYS A 8 -51.90 -15.69 -40.47
N ARG A 9 -51.73 -14.67 -39.62
CA ARG A 9 -50.44 -14.03 -39.41
C ARG A 9 -49.53 -15.04 -38.70
N GLN A 10 -48.77 -15.77 -39.49
CA GLN A 10 -47.67 -16.58 -39.03
C GLN A 10 -46.57 -15.60 -38.61
N ARG A 11 -46.47 -15.31 -37.31
CA ARG A 11 -45.27 -14.67 -36.76
C ARG A 11 -44.25 -15.80 -36.62
N THR A 12 -43.52 -16.04 -37.69
CA THR A 12 -42.27 -16.78 -37.60
C THR A 12 -41.30 -15.86 -36.90
N GLU A 13 -41.04 -16.09 -35.62
CA GLU A 13 -39.86 -15.53 -34.96
C GLU A 13 -38.66 -16.22 -35.61
N GLU A 14 -38.03 -15.51 -36.55
CA GLU A 14 -36.70 -15.84 -37.02
C GLU A 14 -35.76 -15.84 -35.82
N PRO A 15 -34.92 -16.88 -35.62
CA PRO A 15 -33.86 -16.78 -34.64
C PRO A 15 -32.96 -15.62 -35.07
N ALA A 16 -32.80 -14.62 -34.21
CA ALA A 16 -31.90 -13.50 -34.46
C ALA A 16 -30.53 -14.07 -34.83
N ALA A 17 -30.18 -13.97 -36.13
CA ALA A 17 -28.86 -14.34 -36.61
C ALA A 17 -27.86 -13.50 -35.82
N ALA A 18 -26.92 -14.18 -35.15
CA ALA A 18 -25.77 -13.51 -34.56
C ALA A 18 -25.13 -12.63 -35.65
N PRO A 19 -24.69 -11.39 -35.34
CA PRO A 19 -24.12 -10.52 -36.34
C PRO A 19 -22.92 -11.21 -36.98
N GLU A 20 -22.96 -11.43 -38.30
CA GLU A 20 -21.81 -11.87 -39.07
C GLU A 20 -20.72 -10.81 -38.90
N VAL A 21 -19.67 -11.16 -38.16
CA VAL A 21 -18.50 -10.29 -38.02
C VAL A 21 -17.86 -10.21 -39.40
N ASP A 22 -17.73 -8.99 -39.93
CA ASP A 22 -17.11 -8.73 -41.24
C ASP A 22 -15.72 -9.39 -41.30
N GLU A 23 -15.47 -10.22 -42.32
CA GLU A 23 -14.21 -10.97 -42.51
C GLU A 23 -12.98 -10.04 -42.49
N LYS A 24 -13.14 -8.80 -42.96
CA LYS A 24 -12.10 -7.77 -42.90
C LYS A 24 -11.81 -7.34 -41.48
N VAL A 25 -12.85 -7.20 -40.65
CA VAL A 25 -12.71 -6.86 -39.22
C VAL A 25 -12.00 -7.99 -38.50
N GLN A 26 -12.38 -9.25 -38.74
CA GLN A 26 -11.72 -10.41 -38.14
C GLN A 26 -10.22 -10.45 -38.48
N LYS A 27 -9.86 -10.25 -39.74
CA LYS A 27 -8.46 -10.21 -40.18
C LYS A 27 -7.66 -9.07 -39.54
N VAL A 28 -8.30 -7.91 -39.33
CA VAL A 28 -7.67 -6.78 -38.63
C VAL A 28 -7.43 -7.14 -37.17
N LEU A 29 -8.42 -7.72 -36.48
CA LEU A 29 -8.27 -8.14 -35.08
C LEU A 29 -7.16 -9.19 -34.90
N GLU A 30 -7.03 -10.16 -35.81
CA GLU A 30 -5.90 -11.11 -35.81
C GLU A 30 -4.55 -10.41 -35.98
N SER A 31 -4.50 -9.35 -36.79
CA SER A 31 -3.27 -8.57 -36.97
C SER A 31 -2.95 -7.73 -35.73
N VAL A 32 -3.97 -7.14 -35.09
CA VAL A 32 -3.83 -6.43 -33.81
C VAL A 32 -3.32 -7.38 -32.73
N GLY A 33 -3.87 -8.59 -32.60
CA GLY A 33 -3.42 -9.56 -31.60
C GLY A 33 -1.93 -9.91 -31.70
N LYS A 34 -1.36 -9.94 -32.91
CA LYS A 34 0.09 -10.14 -33.10
C LYS A 34 0.90 -8.94 -32.62
N VAL A 35 0.40 -7.72 -32.84
CA VAL A 35 1.05 -6.50 -32.34
C VAL A 35 1.00 -6.45 -30.82
N GLU A 36 -0.14 -6.80 -30.21
CA GLU A 36 -0.26 -6.89 -28.74
C GLU A 36 0.74 -7.91 -28.16
N GLU A 37 0.93 -9.08 -28.80
CA GLU A 37 1.95 -10.07 -28.38
C GLU A 37 3.39 -9.51 -28.49
N GLU A 38 3.67 -8.68 -29.51
CA GLU A 38 4.96 -8.01 -29.63
C GLU A 38 5.17 -6.94 -28.55
N LEU A 39 4.11 -6.19 -28.20
CA LEU A 39 4.13 -5.21 -27.11
C LEU A 39 4.33 -5.89 -25.75
N GLU A 40 3.62 -6.99 -25.49
CA GLU A 40 3.75 -7.76 -24.24
C GLU A 40 5.19 -8.25 -24.03
N LYS A 41 5.82 -8.79 -25.08
CA LYS A 41 7.25 -9.20 -25.02
C LYS A 41 8.20 -8.05 -24.72
N GLU A 42 7.90 -6.83 -25.17
CA GLU A 42 8.74 -5.68 -24.87
C GLU A 42 8.50 -5.18 -23.44
N ASN A 43 7.25 -5.21 -22.97
CA ASN A 43 6.89 -4.91 -21.58
C ASN A 43 7.57 -5.88 -20.61
N GLU A 44 7.59 -7.18 -20.91
CA GLU A 44 8.29 -8.21 -20.12
C GLU A 44 9.80 -7.91 -19.99
N LYS A 45 10.46 -7.55 -21.10
CA LYS A 45 11.88 -7.17 -21.07
C LYS A 45 12.11 -5.91 -20.25
N GLN A 46 11.25 -4.90 -20.43
CA GLN A 46 11.34 -3.67 -19.66
C GLN A 46 11.21 -3.93 -18.17
N ALA A 47 10.25 -4.76 -17.75
CA ALA A 47 10.05 -5.16 -16.37
C ALA A 47 11.30 -5.87 -15.80
N GLN A 48 11.89 -6.81 -16.55
CA GLN A 48 13.12 -7.50 -16.16
C GLN A 48 14.32 -6.54 -16.01
N GLU A 49 14.45 -5.56 -16.89
CA GLU A 49 15.53 -4.56 -16.80
C GLU A 49 15.36 -3.63 -15.60
N ILE A 50 14.14 -3.15 -15.34
CA ILE A 50 13.83 -2.34 -14.15
C ILE A 50 14.19 -3.12 -12.88
N LEU A 51 13.73 -4.36 -12.78
CA LEU A 51 13.96 -5.23 -11.64
C LEU A 51 15.46 -5.51 -11.41
N ALA A 52 16.22 -5.74 -12.49
CA ALA A 52 17.67 -5.90 -12.41
C ALA A 52 18.38 -4.62 -11.90
N ILE A 53 17.93 -3.44 -12.35
CA ILE A 53 18.44 -2.16 -11.90
C ILE A 53 18.11 -1.94 -10.42
N GLU A 54 16.87 -2.18 -10.00
CA GLU A 54 16.45 -2.06 -8.61
C GLU A 54 17.27 -2.98 -7.70
N THR A 55 17.40 -4.25 -8.07
CA THR A 55 18.22 -5.23 -7.37
C THR A 55 19.66 -4.75 -7.18
N LYS A 56 20.29 -4.21 -8.24
CA LYS A 56 21.64 -3.65 -8.19
C LYS A 56 21.73 -2.51 -7.19
N TYR A 57 20.78 -1.56 -7.22
CA TYR A 57 20.82 -0.40 -6.33
C TYR A 57 20.37 -0.72 -4.90
N ASN A 58 19.53 -1.72 -4.68
CA ASN A 58 19.18 -2.22 -3.35
C ASN A 58 20.41 -2.80 -2.65
N LYS A 59 21.21 -3.60 -3.37
CA LYS A 59 22.52 -4.09 -2.90
C LYS A 59 23.48 -2.91 -2.59
N ALA A 60 23.53 -1.90 -3.46
CA ALA A 60 24.39 -0.72 -3.27
C ALA A 60 23.95 0.20 -2.11
N LYS A 61 22.65 0.34 -1.86
CA LYS A 61 22.07 1.14 -0.75
C LYS A 61 22.23 0.46 0.61
N ARG A 62 22.39 -0.86 0.66
CA ARG A 62 22.42 -1.63 1.92
C ARG A 62 23.41 -1.09 2.97
N PRO A 63 24.67 -0.73 2.64
CA PRO A 63 25.59 -0.15 3.62
C PRO A 63 25.09 1.18 4.20
N ALA A 64 24.36 1.99 3.43
CA ALA A 64 23.77 3.24 3.91
C ALA A 64 22.61 2.97 4.88
N TYR A 65 21.74 2.01 4.56
CA TYR A 65 20.65 1.60 5.45
C TYR A 65 21.15 1.02 6.77
N VAL A 66 22.21 0.21 6.75
CA VAL A 66 22.85 -0.29 7.99
C VAL A 66 23.42 0.86 8.83
N LYS A 67 24.04 1.87 8.21
CA LYS A 67 24.50 3.06 8.94
C LYS A 67 23.34 3.86 9.53
N ARG A 68 22.27 4.06 8.75
CA ARG A 68 21.05 4.76 9.18
C ARG A 68 20.39 4.07 10.37
N SER A 69 20.25 2.74 10.33
CA SER A 69 19.67 1.96 11.44
C SER A 69 20.41 2.20 12.75
N LYS A 70 21.75 2.23 12.72
CA LYS A 70 22.57 2.50 13.91
C LYS A 70 22.35 3.88 14.49
N LEU A 71 22.06 4.89 13.65
CA LEU A 71 21.77 6.24 14.12
C LEU A 71 20.39 6.30 14.79
N PHE A 72 19.39 5.59 14.26
CA PHE A 72 18.07 5.52 14.88
C PHE A 72 18.06 4.75 16.21
N GLU A 73 18.96 3.78 16.41
CA GLU A 73 19.13 3.11 17.71
C GLU A 73 19.55 4.07 18.84
N GLU A 74 20.14 5.23 18.53
CA GLU A 74 20.49 6.27 19.51
C GLU A 74 19.30 7.14 19.93
N ILE A 75 18.14 6.99 19.27
CA ILE A 75 16.91 7.73 19.56
C ILE A 75 15.87 6.75 20.16
N PRO A 76 15.68 6.74 21.49
CA PRO A 76 14.72 5.86 22.12
C PRO A 76 13.31 6.05 21.56
N GLY A 77 12.64 4.94 21.22
CA GLY A 77 11.27 4.97 20.71
C GLY A 77 11.10 5.50 19.29
N PHE A 78 12.18 5.71 18.52
CA PHE A 78 12.11 6.26 17.16
C PHE A 78 11.11 5.51 16.27
N TRP A 79 11.25 4.19 16.18
CA TRP A 79 10.39 3.40 15.30
C TRP A 79 8.95 3.27 15.82
N LYS A 80 8.74 3.24 17.14
CA LYS A 80 7.40 3.31 17.73
C LYS A 80 6.69 4.56 17.22
N GLN A 81 7.32 5.73 17.45
CA GLN A 81 6.76 7.01 17.06
C GLN A 81 6.50 7.10 15.54
N ALA A 82 7.48 6.71 14.72
CA ALA A 82 7.33 6.76 13.26
C ALA A 82 6.20 5.85 12.76
N LEU A 83 6.03 4.66 13.34
CA LEU A 83 4.93 3.75 12.99
C LEU A 83 3.57 4.33 13.40
N SER A 84 3.45 4.85 14.62
CA SER A 84 2.21 5.42 15.15
C SER A 84 1.77 6.68 14.40
N ASN A 85 2.71 7.51 13.94
CA ASN A 85 2.41 8.75 13.23
C ASN A 85 2.12 8.55 11.74
N HIS A 86 2.45 7.40 11.17
CA HIS A 86 2.19 7.16 9.76
C HIS A 86 0.68 7.05 9.51
N PRO A 87 0.10 7.79 8.54
CA PRO A 87 -1.35 7.94 8.39
C PRO A 87 -2.09 6.65 8.09
N ILE A 88 -1.46 5.65 7.47
CA ILE A 88 -2.08 4.33 7.26
C ILE A 88 -1.67 3.32 8.34
N VAL A 89 -0.36 3.09 8.52
CA VAL A 89 0.15 2.11 9.49
C VAL A 89 -0.28 2.41 10.94
N GLY A 90 -0.35 3.68 11.33
CA GLY A 90 -0.82 4.09 12.66
C GLY A 90 -2.26 3.66 12.96
N HIS A 91 -3.15 3.63 11.97
CA HIS A 91 -4.51 3.11 12.15
C HIS A 91 -4.59 1.59 12.35
N CYS A 92 -3.50 0.88 12.04
CA CYS A 92 -3.39 -0.55 12.29
C CYS A 92 -2.83 -0.86 13.69
N ILE A 93 -2.47 0.15 14.49
CA ILE A 93 -1.83 -0.02 15.80
C ILE A 93 -2.86 0.32 16.89
N ASP A 94 -3.22 -0.69 17.68
CA ASP A 94 -4.07 -0.51 18.86
C ASP A 94 -3.26 -0.29 20.15
N GLU A 95 -3.95 -0.13 21.28
CA GLU A 95 -3.32 0.12 22.58
C GLU A 95 -2.40 -1.02 23.06
N ASN A 96 -2.66 -2.27 22.63
CA ASN A 96 -1.83 -3.41 23.01
C ASN A 96 -0.63 -3.57 22.08
N ASP A 97 -0.81 -3.28 20.79
CA ASP A 97 0.29 -3.12 19.84
C ASP A 97 1.27 -2.04 20.34
N ASP A 98 0.75 -0.89 20.81
CA ASP A 98 1.55 0.21 21.34
C ASP A 98 2.47 -0.23 22.49
N LYS A 99 1.94 -1.01 23.45
CA LYS A 99 2.70 -1.60 24.57
C LYS A 99 3.85 -2.49 24.08
N ILE A 100 3.63 -3.30 23.04
CA ILE A 100 4.71 -4.11 22.45
C ILE A 100 5.75 -3.20 21.77
N LEU A 101 5.29 -2.21 21.02
CA LEU A 101 6.13 -1.29 20.26
C LEU A 101 7.01 -0.40 21.16
N GLU A 102 6.67 -0.22 22.45
CA GLU A 102 7.58 0.39 23.44
C GLU A 102 8.94 -0.31 23.53
N HIS A 103 8.97 -1.61 23.23
CA HIS A 103 10.18 -2.41 23.24
C HIS A 103 10.84 -2.51 21.86
N LEU A 104 10.27 -1.90 20.81
CA LEU A 104 10.83 -1.94 19.46
C LEU A 104 12.14 -1.16 19.41
N LYS A 105 13.21 -1.88 19.07
CA LYS A 105 14.56 -1.35 18.96
C LYS A 105 14.89 -0.92 17.54
N ALA A 106 14.55 -1.75 16.56
CA ALA A 106 14.88 -1.49 15.15
C ALA A 106 13.83 -2.09 14.22
N LEU A 107 13.59 -1.40 13.10
CA LEU A 107 12.86 -1.90 11.95
C LEU A 107 13.81 -1.92 10.75
N ASP A 108 13.90 -3.07 10.09
CA ASP A 108 14.73 -3.23 8.90
C ASP A 108 13.96 -3.93 7.78
N VAL A 109 14.27 -3.54 6.54
CA VAL A 109 13.72 -4.17 5.34
C VAL A 109 14.87 -4.70 4.49
N THR A 110 14.82 -5.98 4.17
CA THR A 110 15.81 -6.66 3.33
C THR A 110 15.15 -7.29 2.12
N PHE A 111 15.75 -7.12 0.94
CA PHE A 111 15.32 -7.81 -0.27
C PHE A 111 15.86 -9.25 -0.27
N VAL A 112 15.00 -10.23 -0.50
CA VAL A 112 15.31 -11.66 -0.28
C VAL A 112 15.53 -12.45 -1.55
N ASP A 113 15.16 -11.90 -2.70
CA ASP A 113 15.40 -12.45 -4.03
C ASP A 113 15.56 -11.32 -5.05
N ASP A 114 15.82 -11.69 -6.30
CA ASP A 114 15.95 -10.76 -7.41
C ASP A 114 14.58 -10.49 -8.09
N ASN A 115 13.46 -10.98 -7.52
CA ASN A 115 12.08 -10.80 -8.01
C ASN A 115 11.30 -9.71 -7.25
N GLY A 116 11.98 -8.91 -6.44
CA GLY A 116 11.36 -7.83 -5.66
C GLY A 116 10.81 -8.28 -4.31
N GLY A 117 10.97 -9.56 -3.96
CA GLY A 117 10.60 -10.08 -2.65
C GLY A 117 11.38 -9.40 -1.53
N PHE A 118 10.72 -9.20 -0.39
CA PHE A 118 11.29 -8.50 0.75
C PHE A 118 10.86 -9.11 2.08
N LYS A 119 11.63 -8.80 3.12
CA LYS A 119 11.38 -9.19 4.51
C LYS A 119 11.44 -7.96 5.39
N ILE A 120 10.37 -7.73 6.14
CA ILE A 120 10.30 -6.77 7.24
C ILE A 120 10.72 -7.50 8.51
N GLU A 121 11.70 -6.96 9.23
CA GLU A 121 12.17 -7.51 10.50
C GLU A 121 12.10 -6.44 11.59
N LEU A 122 11.38 -6.76 12.67
CA LEU A 122 11.23 -5.96 13.87
C LEU A 122 12.10 -6.57 14.96
N THR A 123 13.07 -5.81 15.46
CA THR A 123 13.96 -6.23 16.55
C THR A 123 13.55 -5.58 17.85
N PHE A 124 13.43 -6.35 18.92
CA PHE A 124 12.94 -5.90 20.21
C PHE A 124 14.01 -6.03 21.30
N ASN A 125 13.94 -5.14 22.29
CA ASN A 125 14.55 -5.37 23.59
C ASN A 125 13.82 -6.51 24.32
N GLU A 126 14.43 -7.04 25.38
CA GLU A 126 13.73 -7.96 26.27
C GLU A 126 12.44 -7.29 26.80
N ASN A 127 11.32 -8.00 26.70
CA ASN A 127 9.98 -7.47 26.97
C ASN A 127 9.10 -8.51 27.68
N PRO A 128 8.00 -8.14 28.34
CA PRO A 128 7.16 -9.07 29.11
C PRO A 128 6.23 -9.94 28.24
N PHE A 129 6.09 -9.66 26.94
CA PHE A 129 5.05 -10.23 26.08
C PHE A 129 5.49 -11.51 25.38
N PHE A 130 6.68 -11.56 24.81
CA PHE A 130 7.20 -12.74 24.09
C PHE A 130 8.69 -12.98 24.34
N THR A 131 9.19 -14.13 23.90
CA THR A 131 10.59 -14.56 24.11
C THR A 131 11.53 -14.24 22.96
N SER A 132 11.00 -14.10 21.74
CA SER A 132 11.78 -13.79 20.55
C SER A 132 12.39 -12.39 20.63
N THR A 133 13.63 -12.24 20.15
CA THR A 133 14.31 -10.93 20.05
C THR A 133 14.07 -10.23 18.72
N SER A 134 13.56 -10.96 17.71
CA SER A 134 13.01 -10.38 16.50
C SER A 134 11.77 -11.13 16.03
N LEU A 135 10.92 -10.42 15.30
CA LEU A 135 9.77 -10.93 14.55
C LEU A 135 9.95 -10.53 13.08
N TRP A 136 9.54 -11.38 12.15
CA TRP A 136 9.61 -11.04 10.72
C TRP A 136 8.39 -11.51 9.93
N LYS A 137 8.11 -10.75 8.88
CA LYS A 137 7.16 -11.07 7.80
C LYS A 137 7.90 -10.92 6.47
N GLN A 138 7.75 -11.89 5.59
CA GLN A 138 8.37 -11.93 4.27
C GLN A 138 7.31 -12.09 3.20
N VAL A 139 7.40 -11.26 2.17
CA VAL A 139 6.54 -11.25 0.99
C VAL A 139 7.40 -11.54 -0.24
N LYS A 140 6.99 -12.51 -1.04
CA LYS A 140 7.67 -12.89 -2.29
C LYS A 140 6.70 -12.88 -3.45
N PHE A 141 7.19 -12.41 -4.59
CA PHE A 141 6.42 -12.34 -5.83
C PHE A 141 6.86 -13.48 -6.75
N SER A 142 5.88 -14.19 -7.32
CA SER A 142 6.11 -15.21 -8.34
C SER A 142 5.85 -14.66 -9.75
N ASP A 143 6.41 -15.34 -10.74
CA ASP A 143 6.32 -14.91 -12.14
C ASP A 143 4.88 -14.97 -12.70
N ASP A 144 3.98 -15.69 -12.02
CA ASP A 144 2.55 -15.83 -12.34
C ASP A 144 1.65 -14.86 -11.55
N GLU A 145 2.18 -13.70 -11.15
CA GLU A 145 1.50 -12.66 -10.36
C GLU A 145 1.05 -13.12 -8.96
N GLY A 146 1.54 -14.27 -8.50
CA GLY A 146 1.27 -14.79 -7.17
C GLY A 146 2.10 -14.09 -6.08
N VAL A 147 1.55 -14.07 -4.88
CA VAL A 147 2.23 -13.55 -3.68
C VAL A 147 2.33 -14.67 -2.64
N ASP A 148 3.57 -15.01 -2.27
CA ASP A 148 3.88 -15.95 -1.19
C ASP A 148 4.26 -15.17 0.08
N VAL A 149 3.45 -15.33 1.13
CA VAL A 149 3.66 -14.66 2.42
C VAL A 149 4.08 -15.68 3.45
N THR A 150 5.20 -15.42 4.12
CA THR A 150 5.70 -16.24 5.22
C THR A 150 6.00 -15.38 6.43
N THR A 151 5.69 -15.90 7.62
CA THR A 151 5.81 -15.16 8.89
C THR A 151 6.48 -16.00 9.96
N GLN A 152 6.91 -15.34 11.02
CA GLN A 152 7.33 -15.99 12.25
C GLN A 152 6.17 -16.08 13.25
N GLU A 153 5.93 -17.28 13.80
CA GLU A 153 5.02 -17.45 14.93
C GLU A 153 5.56 -16.73 16.18
N ILE A 154 4.69 -15.99 16.87
CA ILE A 154 5.08 -15.25 18.08
C ILE A 154 5.07 -16.21 19.28
N ALA A 155 6.24 -16.41 19.87
CA ALA A 155 6.42 -17.21 21.08
C ALA A 155 6.02 -16.41 22.34
N TRP A 156 4.71 -16.21 22.51
CA TRP A 156 4.10 -15.48 23.62
C TRP A 156 4.45 -16.10 24.99
N LYS A 157 4.62 -15.23 25.98
CA LYS A 157 4.81 -15.60 27.39
C LYS A 157 3.47 -15.91 28.06
N THR A 158 3.52 -16.52 29.23
CA THR A 158 2.32 -17.04 29.93
C THR A 158 1.80 -16.12 31.05
N SER A 159 2.39 -14.94 31.23
CA SER A 159 1.89 -13.91 32.15
C SER A 159 0.50 -13.43 31.73
N ASP A 160 -0.29 -12.93 32.68
CA ASP A 160 -1.65 -12.46 32.39
C ASP A 160 -1.63 -11.26 31.43
N GLU A 161 -0.65 -10.36 31.59
CA GLU A 161 -0.39 -9.24 30.68
C GLU A 161 -0.07 -9.71 29.24
N ALA A 162 0.76 -10.75 29.08
CA ALA A 162 1.08 -11.28 27.77
C ALA A 162 -0.13 -11.94 27.09
N LYS A 163 -0.98 -12.60 27.86
CA LYS A 163 -2.22 -13.20 27.33
C LYS A 163 -3.19 -12.14 26.83
N GLU A 164 -3.44 -11.10 27.63
CA GLU A 164 -4.32 -9.99 27.27
C GLU A 164 -3.89 -9.36 25.93
N VAL A 165 -2.60 -9.06 25.80
CA VAL A 165 -2.02 -8.50 24.57
C VAL A 165 -2.10 -9.48 23.41
N SER A 166 -1.80 -10.77 23.62
CA SER A 166 -1.85 -11.78 22.55
C SER A 166 -3.25 -12.03 22.00
N GLU A 167 -4.30 -11.74 22.78
CA GLU A 167 -5.71 -11.92 22.37
C GLU A 167 -6.27 -10.70 21.63
N SER A 168 -5.60 -9.56 21.66
CA SER A 168 -6.12 -8.30 21.13
C SER A 168 -5.02 -7.33 20.68
N SER A 169 -4.14 -7.77 19.77
CA SER A 169 -3.10 -6.94 19.15
C SER A 169 -3.23 -6.99 17.62
N SER A 170 -3.91 -6.00 17.04
CA SER A 170 -4.30 -5.98 15.64
C SER A 170 -3.12 -5.96 14.67
N PHE A 171 -2.10 -5.12 14.92
CA PHE A 171 -0.90 -5.06 14.11
C PHE A 171 -0.12 -6.38 14.19
N PHE A 172 0.07 -6.94 15.38
CA PHE A 172 0.85 -8.17 15.55
C PHE A 172 0.11 -9.44 15.11
N GLU A 173 -1.24 -9.44 15.15
CA GLU A 173 -2.06 -10.46 14.50
C GLU A 173 -1.81 -10.46 12.98
N TRP A 174 -1.90 -9.28 12.34
CA TRP A 174 -1.55 -9.16 10.92
C TRP A 174 -0.09 -9.53 10.64
N PHE A 175 0.85 -9.08 11.48
CA PHE A 175 2.28 -9.29 11.27
C PHE A 175 2.67 -10.77 11.34
N SER A 176 1.96 -11.56 12.14
CA SER A 176 2.17 -13.01 12.29
C SER A 176 1.29 -13.86 11.38
N SER A 177 0.28 -13.28 10.72
CA SER A 177 -0.60 -13.96 9.76
C SER A 177 -0.03 -14.02 8.34
N THR A 178 -0.27 -15.11 7.63
CA THR A 178 -0.05 -15.20 6.17
C THR A 178 -1.21 -14.64 5.37
N GLU A 179 -2.38 -14.55 6.00
CA GLU A 179 -3.59 -13.94 5.45
C GLU A 179 -3.62 -12.44 5.79
N GLY A 180 -4.25 -11.64 4.93
CA GLY A 180 -4.48 -10.22 5.17
C GLY A 180 -3.95 -9.33 4.06
N ASP A 181 -4.14 -8.02 4.26
CA ASP A 181 -3.75 -7.00 3.29
C ASP A 181 -2.21 -6.87 3.24
N GLN A 182 -1.63 -7.09 2.07
CA GLN A 182 -0.18 -6.94 1.87
C GLN A 182 0.21 -5.50 1.53
N ASP A 183 -0.77 -4.63 1.25
CA ASP A 183 -0.53 -3.21 0.98
C ASP A 183 0.14 -2.55 2.19
N ILE A 184 -0.18 -2.98 3.42
CA ILE A 184 0.50 -2.50 4.64
C ILE A 184 2.00 -2.87 4.63
N ALA A 185 2.38 -4.06 4.15
CA ALA A 185 3.78 -4.46 4.05
C ALA A 185 4.51 -3.63 2.99
N GLU A 186 3.84 -3.33 1.87
CA GLU A 186 4.36 -2.45 0.83
C GLU A 186 4.51 -1.02 1.33
N ILE A 187 3.52 -0.46 2.04
CA ILE A 187 3.59 0.87 2.65
C ILE A 187 4.76 0.95 3.64
N ILE A 188 4.94 -0.06 4.50
CA ILE A 188 6.08 -0.11 5.42
C ILE A 188 7.41 -0.10 4.64
N LYS A 189 7.52 -0.89 3.57
CA LYS A 189 8.73 -0.98 2.74
C LYS A 189 8.99 0.29 1.93
N ASP A 190 7.98 0.81 1.26
CA ASP A 190 8.10 1.75 0.17
C ASP A 190 7.91 3.21 0.59
N ASP A 191 7.27 3.45 1.73
CA ASP A 191 7.07 4.78 2.30
C ASP A 191 7.76 4.92 3.66
N LEU A 192 7.20 4.30 4.71
CA LEU A 192 7.67 4.43 6.10
C LEU A 192 9.16 4.16 6.24
N TRP A 193 9.64 3.00 5.81
CA TRP A 193 11.05 2.63 5.98
C TRP A 193 11.97 3.43 5.07
N LYS A 194 11.51 3.92 3.91
CA LYS A 194 12.36 4.77 3.05
C LYS A 194 12.61 6.11 3.72
N ASN A 195 11.58 6.72 4.30
CA ASN A 195 11.64 8.09 4.83
C ASN A 195 11.07 8.21 6.28
N PRO A 196 11.59 7.47 7.28
CA PRO A 196 10.95 7.39 8.59
C PRO A 196 11.06 8.66 9.44
N VAL A 197 11.98 9.56 9.09
CA VAL A 197 12.20 10.79 9.86
C VAL A 197 11.02 11.76 9.77
N GLN A 198 10.35 11.85 8.60
CA GLN A 198 9.18 12.73 8.45
C GLN A 198 8.05 12.30 9.40
N PHE A 199 7.82 10.99 9.50
CA PHE A 199 6.81 10.43 10.41
C PHE A 199 7.25 10.55 11.87
N TYR A 200 8.53 10.41 12.18
CA TYR A 200 9.04 10.62 13.53
C TYR A 200 8.86 12.07 14.00
N LEU A 201 9.17 13.04 13.13
CA LEU A 201 9.07 14.46 13.46
C LEU A 201 7.63 14.94 13.59
N ASN A 202 6.69 14.26 12.93
CA ASN A 202 5.29 14.66 12.87
C ASN A 202 5.20 16.13 12.46
N ASP A 203 5.74 16.46 11.27
CA ASP A 203 5.58 17.80 10.71
C ASP A 203 4.07 18.03 10.49
N ASP A 204 3.38 18.52 11.52
CA ASP A 204 2.04 19.10 11.48
C ASP A 204 2.07 20.44 10.68
N ASP A 205 3.06 20.64 9.80
CA ASP A 205 3.16 21.77 8.88
C ASP A 205 2.15 21.66 7.72
N ASP A 206 1.38 20.56 7.64
CA ASP A 206 0.21 20.45 6.75
C ASP A 206 -1.06 21.08 7.36
N GLU A 207 -1.05 21.57 8.61
CA GLU A 207 -2.19 22.31 9.21
C GLU A 207 -2.08 23.84 9.13
N GLU A 208 -0.99 24.42 8.59
CA GLU A 208 -0.84 25.87 8.37
C GLU A 208 -0.88 26.28 6.88
N GLU A 209 -1.80 25.72 6.09
CA GLU A 209 -2.39 26.45 4.95
C GLU A 209 -3.79 26.96 5.36
N GLU A 210 -3.91 27.60 6.52
CA GLU A 210 -5.04 28.49 6.77
C GLU A 210 -4.85 29.69 5.82
N GLU A 211 -5.70 29.75 4.80
CA GLU A 211 -5.81 30.85 3.85
C GLU A 211 -5.72 32.17 4.60
N GLY A 212 -4.54 32.82 4.52
CA GLY A 212 -4.41 34.21 4.85
C GLY A 212 -5.29 34.97 3.87
N GLU A 213 -6.52 35.26 4.29
CA GLU A 213 -7.44 36.15 3.59
C GLU A 213 -6.63 37.37 3.13
N GLU A 214 -6.42 37.48 1.82
CA GLU A 214 -6.00 38.74 1.23
C GLU A 214 -7.16 39.72 1.47
N GLY A 215 -7.05 40.48 2.57
CA GLY A 215 -7.86 41.66 2.81
C GLY A 215 -7.57 42.65 1.71
N ASP A 216 -8.35 42.56 0.64
CA ASP A 216 -8.38 43.49 -0.48
C ASP A 216 -8.72 44.89 0.07
N ASP A 217 -7.80 45.83 -0.20
CA ASP A 217 -7.93 47.26 0.07
C ASP A 217 -9.04 47.83 -0.83
N ASP A 218 -10.25 47.99 -0.32
CA ASP A 218 -11.25 48.88 -0.93
C ASP A 218 -11.17 50.26 -0.24
N GLU A 219 -10.25 51.08 -0.74
CA GLU A 219 -10.42 52.54 -0.73
C GLU A 219 -11.55 52.89 -1.70
N ASP A 220 -12.71 53.32 -1.19
CA ASP A 220 -13.60 54.20 -1.95
C ASP A 220 -14.14 55.31 -1.04
N GLU A 221 -13.47 56.45 -1.17
CA GLU A 221 -13.95 57.79 -0.87
C GLU A 221 -15.23 58.05 -1.68
N GLU A 222 -16.29 58.59 -1.08
CA GLU A 222 -17.03 59.77 -1.55
C GLU A 222 -18.40 59.92 -0.87
N GLY A 223 -18.66 61.11 -0.32
CA GLY A 223 -19.94 61.78 -0.51
C GLY A 223 -20.85 61.94 0.71
N GLU A 224 -20.56 62.91 1.57
CA GLU A 224 -21.62 63.61 2.30
C GLU A 224 -21.49 65.14 2.12
N GLY A 225 -22.27 65.66 1.17
CA GLY A 225 -22.65 67.07 1.15
C GLY A 225 -23.98 67.26 1.89
N GLU A 226 -24.00 68.29 2.75
CA GLU A 226 -25.07 69.28 3.03
C GLU A 226 -26.53 68.73 3.15
N ASP A 227 -27.35 69.01 4.16
CA ASP A 227 -27.62 70.31 4.79
C ASP A 227 -28.70 70.17 5.93
N GLU A 228 -28.82 71.21 6.76
CA GLU A 228 -29.99 71.67 7.57
C GLU A 228 -30.52 70.88 8.81
N GLU A 229 -30.21 71.38 10.02
CA GLU A 229 -31.13 72.14 10.92
C GLU A 229 -30.40 72.84 12.09
#